data_AF-A0A2V7DFY8-F1
#
_entry.id   AF-A0A2V7DFY8-F1
#
_cell.length_a   1.000
_cell.length_b   1.000
_cell.length_c   1.000
_cell.angle_alpha   90.00
_cell.angle_beta   90.00
_cell.angle_gamma   90.00
#
_symmetry.space_group_name_H-M   'P 1'
#
loop_
_entity.id
_entity.type
_entity.pdbx_description
1 polymer ?
#
loop_
_entity_poly.entity_id
_entity_poly.type
_entity_poly.pdbx_seq_one_letter_code
_entity_poly.pdbx_strand_id
1 'polypeptide(L)'
;MGTFYADALLAAPQNPERREPVKLLVDTGSTYTWIANALLRALSVAPTERRRVVTIEGQVAERDAAEVLITLEGRTLHTVCLFGDAGDLDVLGAYTLEGFGLGVDPVQRKLIPALQYGASGRRGTPPARRSTCGPEHKPRRRRAGRIAPSRVEETLARYAGHLAGVYPKGALVVFDASRDPRRSCRSQAGPFDYRVDSASRVEPMRPEQSLGRGKG
;
A
#
# COMPACT_ATOMS: atom_id res chain seq x y z
N MET A 1 13.30 7.15 -7.09
CA MET A 1 14.33 7.58 -8.06
C MET A 1 14.47 6.51 -9.11
N GLY A 2 13.81 6.70 -10.24
CA GLY A 2 13.92 5.78 -11.36
C GLY A 2 15.30 5.81 -12.02
N THR A 3 15.74 4.65 -12.52
CA THR A 3 17.12 4.45 -13.00
C THR A 3 17.22 4.06 -14.47
N PHE A 4 16.13 3.58 -15.07
CA PHE A 4 16.03 3.25 -16.49
C PHE A 4 14.58 3.35 -16.98
N TYR A 5 14.42 3.24 -18.29
CA TYR A 5 13.12 3.32 -18.95
C TYR A 5 12.66 1.95 -19.45
N ALA A 6 11.37 1.70 -19.38
CA ALA A 6 10.71 0.55 -19.99
C ALA A 6 9.76 1.01 -21.11
N ASP A 7 9.74 0.26 -22.21
CA ASP A 7 8.76 0.46 -23.27
C ASP A 7 7.45 -0.23 -22.89
N ALA A 8 6.34 0.47 -23.09
CA ALA A 8 5.00 -0.03 -22.83
C ALA A 8 4.05 0.41 -23.94
N LEU A 9 2.88 -0.22 -24.00
CA LEU A 9 1.76 0.28 -24.81
C LEU A 9 0.63 0.73 -23.89
N LEU A 10 0.02 1.88 -24.16
CA LEU A 10 -1.17 2.36 -23.46
C LEU A 10 -2.39 2.33 -24.35
N ALA A 11 -3.53 2.00 -23.78
CA ALA A 11 -4.83 2.09 -24.44
C ALA A 11 -5.91 2.53 -23.45
N ALA A 12 -6.95 3.17 -23.99
CA ALA A 12 -8.16 3.40 -23.23
C ALA A 12 -8.91 2.08 -23.02
N PRO A 13 -9.49 1.80 -21.84
CA PRO A 13 -10.26 0.58 -21.63
C PRO A 13 -11.45 0.43 -22.59
N GLN A 14 -11.99 1.55 -23.08
CA GLN A 14 -13.11 1.59 -24.02
C GLN A 14 -12.68 1.30 -25.47
N ASN A 15 -11.38 1.37 -25.77
CA ASN A 15 -10.81 1.12 -27.09
C ASN A 15 -9.44 0.41 -26.94
N PRO A 16 -9.43 -0.88 -26.57
CA PRO A 16 -8.21 -1.66 -26.33
C PRO A 16 -7.37 -1.94 -27.58
N GLU A 17 -7.96 -1.79 -28.77
CA GLU A 17 -7.30 -1.96 -30.07
C GLU A 17 -6.42 -0.76 -30.44
N ARG A 18 -6.76 0.46 -29.98
CA ARG A 18 -5.95 1.65 -30.20
C ARG A 18 -4.90 1.79 -29.10
N ARG A 19 -3.67 1.42 -29.47
CA ARG A 19 -2.51 1.42 -28.58
C ARG A 19 -1.50 2.48 -28.97
N GLU A 20 -1.02 3.23 -27.99
CA GLU A 20 0.05 4.21 -28.17
C GLU A 20 1.32 3.71 -27.46
N PRO A 21 2.47 3.63 -28.16
CA PRO A 21 3.72 3.27 -27.53
C PRO A 21 4.22 4.42 -26.65
N VAL A 22 4.64 4.08 -25.43
CA VAL A 22 5.20 5.03 -24.46
C VAL A 22 6.48 4.48 -23.85
N LYS A 23 7.35 5.38 -23.45
CA LYS A 23 8.60 5.05 -22.78
C LYS A 23 8.59 5.64 -21.38
N LEU A 24 8.53 4.78 -20.37
CA LEU A 24 8.23 5.17 -18.99
C LEU A 24 9.46 5.01 -18.11
N LEU A 25 9.76 6.02 -17.30
CA LEU A 25 10.79 5.91 -16.27
C LEU A 25 10.32 4.94 -15.18
N VAL A 26 11.07 3.87 -14.93
CA VAL A 26 10.72 2.89 -13.90
C VAL A 26 11.06 3.44 -12.53
N ASP A 27 10.07 3.77 -11.69
CA ASP A 27 10.30 4.32 -10.35
C ASP A 27 9.38 3.69 -9.28
N THR A 28 9.98 2.86 -8.41
CA THR A 28 9.29 2.27 -7.25
C THR A 28 8.94 3.29 -6.16
N GLY A 29 9.50 4.50 -6.20
CA GLY A 29 9.17 5.61 -5.31
C GLY A 29 7.89 6.36 -5.71
N SER A 30 7.39 6.16 -6.93
CA SER A 30 6.07 6.67 -7.34
C SER A 30 5.02 5.61 -7.11
N THR A 31 3.98 5.90 -6.33
CA THR A 31 2.88 4.94 -6.12
C THR A 31 2.14 4.63 -7.41
N TYR A 32 1.80 5.66 -8.18
CA TYR A 32 1.01 5.55 -9.41
C TYR A 32 1.87 5.72 -10.65
N THR A 33 1.37 5.23 -11.77
CA THR A 33 1.91 5.55 -13.09
C THR A 33 1.47 6.96 -13.49
N TRP A 34 2.37 7.73 -14.07
CA TRP A 34 2.14 9.10 -14.50
C TRP A 34 2.32 9.17 -16.00
N ILE A 35 1.38 9.82 -16.68
CA ILE A 35 1.44 10.01 -18.13
C ILE A 35 1.00 11.44 -18.45
N ALA A 36 1.70 12.08 -19.38
CA ALA A 36 1.37 13.39 -19.89
C ALA A 36 -0.13 13.49 -20.25
N ASN A 37 -0.78 14.51 -19.69
CA ASN A 37 -2.22 14.77 -19.90
C ASN A 37 -2.59 14.82 -21.40
N ALA A 38 -1.73 15.40 -22.23
CA ALA A 38 -1.93 15.47 -23.68
C ALA A 38 -2.03 14.08 -24.33
N LEU A 39 -1.20 13.11 -23.91
CA LEU A 39 -1.20 11.76 -24.45
C LEU A 39 -2.46 10.98 -24.02
N LEU A 40 -2.84 11.07 -22.74
CA LEU A 40 -4.07 10.43 -22.25
C LEU A 40 -5.31 10.98 -22.95
N ARG A 41 -5.38 12.30 -23.18
CA ARG A 41 -6.49 12.91 -23.94
C ARG A 41 -6.46 12.50 -25.41
N ALA A 42 -5.29 12.39 -26.02
CA ALA A 42 -5.16 11.89 -27.39
C ALA A 42 -5.64 10.43 -27.51
N LEU A 43 -5.53 9.64 -26.43
CA LEU A 43 -6.12 8.30 -26.28
C LEU A 43 -7.62 8.30 -25.96
N SER A 44 -8.26 9.47 -25.86
CA SER A 44 -9.65 9.63 -25.41
C SER A 44 -9.92 9.13 -23.98
N VAL A 45 -8.89 9.12 -23.13
CA VAL A 45 -9.03 8.84 -21.69
C VAL A 45 -9.45 10.11 -20.97
N ALA A 46 -10.62 10.07 -20.34
CA ALA A 46 -11.12 11.14 -19.49
C ALA A 46 -10.80 10.85 -18.01
N PRO A 47 -10.46 11.88 -17.21
CA PRO A 47 -10.37 11.74 -15.75
C PRO A 47 -11.66 11.18 -15.15
N THR A 48 -11.53 10.20 -14.26
CA THR A 48 -12.67 9.61 -13.53
C THR A 48 -12.65 9.94 -12.04
N GLU A 49 -11.49 10.31 -11.51
CA GLU A 49 -11.32 10.69 -10.11
C GLU A 49 -10.16 11.68 -9.93
N ARG A 50 -9.98 12.16 -8.70
CA ARG A 50 -8.79 12.94 -8.31
C ARG A 50 -8.07 12.25 -7.16
N ARG A 51 -6.74 12.33 -7.16
CA ARG A 51 -5.86 11.76 -6.13
C ARG A 51 -5.00 12.87 -5.53
N ARG A 52 -4.88 12.86 -4.20
CA ARG A 52 -3.90 13.67 -3.48
C ARG A 52 -2.58 12.91 -3.44
N VAL A 53 -1.52 13.52 -3.94
CA VAL A 53 -0.18 12.96 -3.97
C VAL A 53 0.83 13.93 -3.40
N VAL A 54 1.90 13.40 -2.84
CA VAL A 54 3.05 14.19 -2.41
C VAL A 54 4.03 14.21 -3.58
N THR A 55 4.36 15.38 -4.10
CA THR A 55 5.33 15.54 -5.20
C THR A 55 6.76 15.35 -4.68
N ILE A 56 7.73 15.30 -5.59
CA ILE A 56 9.15 15.18 -5.21
C ILE A 56 9.65 16.39 -4.40
N GLU A 57 8.99 17.55 -4.53
CA GLU A 57 9.22 18.77 -3.75
C GLU A 57 8.56 18.73 -2.36
N GLY A 58 7.93 17.60 -2.01
CA GLY A 58 7.25 17.41 -0.72
C GLY A 58 5.93 18.15 -0.59
N GLN A 59 5.40 18.73 -1.67
CA GLN A 59 4.13 19.44 -1.67
C GLN A 59 2.97 18.48 -1.91
N VAL A 60 1.82 18.74 -1.28
CA VAL A 60 0.60 17.97 -1.57
C VAL A 60 -0.10 18.60 -2.76
N ALA A 61 -0.23 17.83 -3.83
CA ALA A 61 -0.93 18.23 -5.04
C ALA A 61 -2.16 17.34 -5.28
N GLU A 62 -3.20 17.92 -5.88
CA GLU A 62 -4.29 17.14 -6.46
C GLU A 62 -4.02 16.89 -7.94
N ARG A 63 -4.18 15.64 -8.35
CA ARG A 63 -4.00 15.18 -9.72
C ARG A 63 -5.22 14.42 -10.19
N ASP A 64 -5.61 14.70 -11.43
CA ASP A 64 -6.61 13.91 -12.11
C ASP A 64 -6.10 12.49 -12.32
N ALA A 65 -6.98 11.51 -12.24
CA ALA A 65 -6.64 10.11 -12.41
C ALA A 65 -7.71 9.38 -13.23
N ALA A 66 -7.28 8.34 -13.94
CA ALA A 66 -8.15 7.42 -14.65
C ALA A 66 -7.54 6.02 -14.68
N GLU A 67 -8.38 5.03 -14.93
CA GLU A 67 -7.94 3.68 -15.23
C GLU A 67 -7.58 3.55 -16.71
N VAL A 68 -6.44 2.92 -17.00
CA VAL A 68 -5.95 2.67 -18.36
C VAL A 68 -5.54 1.21 -18.52
N LEU A 69 -5.52 0.74 -19.76
CA LEU A 69 -4.85 -0.52 -20.11
C LEU A 69 -3.38 -0.22 -20.40
N ILE A 70 -2.49 -0.96 -19.76
CA ILE A 70 -1.06 -0.92 -20.04
C ILE A 70 -0.59 -2.32 -20.45
N THR A 71 0.21 -2.39 -21.51
CA THR A 71 0.88 -3.61 -21.95
C THR A 71 2.38 -3.51 -21.65
N LEU A 72 2.88 -4.44 -20.83
CA LEU A 72 4.29 -4.61 -20.47
C LEU A 72 4.68 -6.07 -20.65
N GLU A 73 5.82 -6.34 -21.27
CA GLU A 73 6.34 -7.70 -21.50
C GLU A 73 5.30 -8.67 -22.10
N GLY A 74 4.48 -8.17 -23.04
CA GLY A 74 3.43 -8.94 -23.72
C GLY A 74 2.17 -9.21 -22.91
N ARG A 75 2.11 -8.78 -21.64
CA ARG A 75 0.93 -8.90 -20.77
C ARG A 75 0.20 -7.56 -20.72
N THR A 76 -1.13 -7.59 -20.69
CA THR A 76 -1.95 -6.39 -20.57
C THR A 76 -2.74 -6.44 -19.27
N LEU A 77 -2.68 -5.37 -18.47
CA LEU A 77 -3.43 -5.22 -17.23
C LEU A 77 -4.05 -3.82 -17.15
N HIS A 78 -5.05 -3.71 -16.28
CA HIS A 78 -5.59 -2.44 -15.85
C HIS A 78 -4.68 -1.77 -14.82
N THR A 79 -4.54 -0.46 -14.89
CA THR A 79 -3.80 0.30 -13.89
C THR A 79 -4.35 1.70 -13.71
N VAL A 80 -4.17 2.28 -12.52
CA VAL A 80 -4.51 3.68 -12.26
C VAL A 80 -3.37 4.56 -12.73
N CYS A 81 -3.70 5.53 -13.58
CA CYS A 81 -2.78 6.51 -14.13
C CYS A 81 -3.15 7.91 -13.67
N LEU A 82 -2.17 8.68 -13.23
CA LEU A 82 -2.30 10.11 -12.97
C LEU A 82 -1.97 10.91 -14.23
N PHE A 83 -2.71 11.99 -14.43
CA PHE A 83 -2.47 12.93 -15.52
C PHE A 83 -1.34 13.88 -15.10
N GLY A 84 -0.20 13.79 -15.78
CA GLY A 84 0.96 14.65 -15.58
C GLY A 84 0.78 16.03 -16.21
N ASP A 85 1.25 17.05 -15.52
CA ASP A 85 1.35 18.43 -16.01
C ASP A 85 2.56 18.60 -16.94
N ALA A 86 2.66 19.77 -17.59
CA ALA A 86 3.82 20.07 -18.43
C ALA A 86 5.11 20.10 -17.58
N GLY A 87 6.07 19.24 -17.95
CA GLY A 87 7.35 19.09 -17.24
C GLY A 87 7.39 17.90 -16.27
N ASP A 88 6.24 17.29 -15.96
CA ASP A 88 6.21 16.00 -15.26
C ASP A 88 6.78 14.90 -16.16
N LEU A 89 7.43 13.91 -15.54
CA LEU A 89 7.94 12.74 -16.25
C LEU A 89 6.84 11.69 -16.42
N ASP A 90 6.89 10.98 -17.55
CA ASP A 90 6.13 9.74 -17.73
C ASP A 90 6.81 8.62 -16.91
N VAL A 91 6.10 8.11 -15.90
CA VAL A 91 6.65 7.22 -14.87
C VAL A 91 5.83 5.94 -14.79
N LEU A 92 6.52 4.80 -14.74
CA LEU A 92 5.94 3.51 -14.37
C LEU A 92 6.05 3.32 -12.86
N GLY A 93 4.90 3.41 -12.16
CA GLY A 93 4.83 3.39 -10.71
C GLY A 93 4.69 2.00 -10.07
N ALA A 94 4.84 1.96 -8.75
CA ALA A 94 4.80 0.75 -7.92
C ALA A 94 3.49 -0.03 -8.06
N TYR A 95 2.33 0.65 -8.10
CA TYR A 95 1.02 -0.01 -8.26
C TYR A 95 0.96 -0.85 -9.54
N THR A 96 1.49 -0.31 -10.64
CA THR A 96 1.56 -1.03 -11.91
C THR A 96 2.58 -2.16 -11.82
N LEU A 97 3.79 -1.91 -11.33
CA LEU A 97 4.84 -2.93 -11.18
C LEU A 97 4.37 -4.13 -10.35
N GLU A 98 3.73 -3.89 -9.21
CA GLU A 98 3.16 -4.92 -8.34
C GLU A 98 2.01 -5.67 -9.00
N GLY A 99 1.13 -4.97 -9.72
CA GLY A 99 0.05 -5.60 -10.50
C GLY A 99 0.57 -6.59 -11.54
N PHE A 100 1.71 -6.28 -12.16
CA PHE A 100 2.39 -7.20 -13.09
C PHE A 100 3.19 -8.30 -12.39
N GLY A 101 3.45 -8.18 -11.10
CA GLY A 101 4.34 -9.07 -10.37
C GLY A 101 5.80 -8.85 -10.71
N LEU A 102 6.21 -7.60 -10.91
CA LEU A 102 7.55 -7.21 -11.34
C LEU A 102 8.29 -6.46 -10.23
N GLY A 103 9.58 -6.77 -10.12
CA GLY A 103 10.59 -6.01 -9.39
C GLY A 103 11.53 -5.29 -10.35
N VAL A 104 12.47 -4.54 -9.79
CA VAL A 104 13.37 -3.67 -10.56
C VAL A 104 14.82 -4.05 -10.26
N ASP A 105 15.60 -4.37 -11.29
CA ASP A 105 17.07 -4.45 -11.23
C ASP A 105 17.67 -3.15 -11.82
N PRO A 106 18.10 -2.19 -10.97
CA PRO A 106 18.63 -0.91 -11.43
C PRO A 106 20.04 -1.02 -12.02
N VAL A 107 20.79 -2.08 -11.68
CA VAL A 107 22.17 -2.29 -12.16
C VAL A 107 22.12 -2.83 -13.59
N GLN A 108 21.33 -3.87 -13.82
CA GLN A 108 21.14 -4.44 -15.15
C GLN A 108 20.14 -3.67 -16.00
N ARG A 109 19.39 -2.73 -15.40
CA ARG A 109 18.34 -1.91 -16.02
C ARG A 109 17.23 -2.76 -16.63
N LYS A 110 16.69 -3.67 -15.82
CA LYS A 110 15.67 -4.64 -16.26
C LYS A 110 14.55 -4.79 -15.24
N LEU A 111 13.37 -5.10 -15.75
CA LEU A 111 12.28 -5.61 -14.92
C LEU A 111 12.55 -7.11 -14.68
N ILE A 112 12.31 -7.57 -13.47
CA ILE A 112 12.53 -8.96 -13.05
C ILE A 112 11.26 -9.51 -12.41
N PRO A 113 10.97 -10.82 -12.52
CA PRO A 113 9.85 -11.41 -11.80
C PRO A 113 9.98 -11.20 -10.28
N ALA A 114 8.90 -10.77 -9.64
CA ALA A 114 8.81 -10.58 -8.20
C ALA A 114 7.71 -11.46 -7.59
N LEU A 115 8.04 -12.10 -6.46
CA LEU A 115 7.09 -12.88 -5.69
C LEU A 115 6.07 -11.96 -5.01
N GLN A 116 4.78 -12.26 -5.20
CA GLN A 116 3.68 -11.54 -4.58
C GLN A 116 3.15 -12.35 -3.39
N TYR A 117 2.86 -11.67 -2.28
CA TYR A 117 2.33 -12.31 -1.08
C TYR A 117 0.80 -12.40 -1.13
N GLY A 118 0.26 -13.61 -0.99
CA GLY A 118 -1.18 -13.87 -0.92
C GLY A 118 -1.61 -14.35 0.47
N ALA A 119 -2.81 -13.97 0.89
CA ALA A 119 -3.41 -14.54 2.08
C ALA A 119 -3.93 -15.95 1.79
N SER A 120 -3.30 -16.97 2.37
CA SER A 120 -3.82 -18.34 2.40
C SER A 120 -4.02 -18.76 3.85
N GLY A 121 -5.28 -18.99 4.23
CA GLY A 121 -5.65 -19.51 5.53
C GLY A 121 -6.76 -20.53 5.37
N ARG A 122 -6.54 -21.76 5.86
CA ARG A 122 -7.67 -22.67 6.11
C ARG A 122 -8.49 -22.05 7.23
N ARG A 123 -9.75 -21.71 6.97
CA ARG A 123 -10.72 -21.44 8.05
C ARG A 123 -10.88 -22.74 8.84
N GLY A 124 -10.08 -22.92 9.89
CA GLY A 124 -10.40 -23.90 10.91
C GLY A 124 -11.70 -23.45 11.57
N THR A 125 -12.72 -24.30 11.59
CA THR A 125 -13.90 -24.07 12.43
C THR A 125 -13.40 -23.87 13.86
N PRO A 126 -13.63 -22.72 14.51
CA PRO A 126 -13.23 -22.56 15.89
C PRO A 126 -13.93 -23.66 16.72
N PRO A 127 -13.22 -24.37 17.61
CA PRO A 127 -13.85 -25.41 18.41
C PRO A 127 -15.03 -24.81 19.16
N ALA A 128 -16.17 -25.50 19.13
CA ALA A 128 -17.38 -25.06 19.82
C ALA A 128 -17.05 -24.78 21.29
N ARG A 129 -17.18 -23.52 21.71
CA ARG A 129 -17.04 -23.15 23.12
C ARG A 129 -18.17 -23.83 23.89
N ARG A 130 -17.87 -24.85 24.69
CA ARG A 130 -18.74 -25.21 25.82
C ARG A 130 -18.75 -24.01 26.76
N SER A 131 -19.92 -23.44 27.00
CA SER A 131 -20.13 -22.44 28.03
C SER A 131 -19.95 -23.09 29.41
N THR A 132 -18.78 -22.93 30.02
CA THR A 132 -18.64 -23.15 31.45
C THR A 132 -18.80 -21.82 32.18
N CYS A 133 -19.99 -21.22 32.09
CA CYS A 133 -20.40 -20.24 33.08
C CYS A 133 -20.79 -21.01 34.36
N GLY A 134 -19.79 -21.35 35.16
CA GLY A 134 -19.95 -21.70 36.57
C GLY A 134 -19.86 -20.44 37.45
N PRO A 135 -20.32 -20.50 38.72
CA PRO A 135 -20.46 -19.32 39.58
C PRO A 135 -19.10 -18.68 39.89
N GLU A 136 -19.14 -17.36 40.09
CA GLU A 136 -18.05 -16.41 40.18
C GLU A 136 -16.77 -16.92 40.84
N HIS A 137 -15.75 -17.20 40.03
CA HIS A 137 -14.38 -17.34 40.51
C HIS A 137 -13.73 -15.94 40.62
N LYS A 138 -13.49 -15.47 41.85
CA LYS A 138 -12.71 -14.24 42.10
C LYS A 138 -11.37 -14.32 41.37
N PRO A 139 -10.98 -13.30 40.58
CA PRO A 139 -9.73 -13.35 39.84
C PRO A 139 -8.54 -13.32 40.81
N ARG A 140 -7.74 -14.39 40.83
CA ARG A 140 -6.39 -14.37 41.40
C ARG A 140 -5.58 -13.35 40.61
N ARG A 141 -4.98 -12.37 41.30
CA ARG A 141 -4.02 -11.41 40.73
C ARG A 141 -2.93 -12.17 39.99
N ARG A 142 -2.98 -12.18 38.66
CA ARG A 142 -1.84 -12.61 37.84
C ARG A 142 -0.79 -11.50 37.92
N ARG A 143 0.45 -11.86 38.30
CA ARG A 143 1.61 -10.98 38.10
C ARG A 143 1.64 -10.56 36.63
N ALA A 144 1.99 -9.30 36.38
CA ALA A 144 2.20 -8.75 35.05
C ALA A 144 3.26 -9.56 34.30
N GLY A 145 2.83 -10.58 33.55
CA GLY A 145 3.66 -11.28 32.59
C GLY A 145 3.75 -10.45 31.32
N ARG A 146 4.92 -10.40 30.69
CA ARG A 146 5.12 -9.79 29.37
C ARG A 146 4.07 -10.34 28.40
N ILE A 147 3.31 -9.45 27.78
CA ILE A 147 2.45 -9.78 26.65
C ILE A 147 3.37 -10.20 25.50
N ALA A 148 3.18 -11.41 24.97
CA ALA A 148 3.90 -11.84 23.76
C ALA A 148 3.48 -10.93 22.59
N PRO A 149 4.42 -10.50 21.73
CA PRO A 149 4.12 -9.61 20.62
C PRO A 149 3.10 -10.25 19.67
N SER A 150 2.30 -9.41 19.00
CA SER A 150 1.34 -9.92 18.00
C SER A 150 2.08 -10.42 16.76
N ARG A 151 1.44 -11.30 15.97
CA ARG A 151 1.98 -11.76 14.67
C ARG A 151 2.21 -10.59 13.70
N VAL A 152 1.44 -9.52 13.84
CA VAL A 152 1.62 -8.26 13.09
C VAL A 152 2.89 -7.54 13.55
N GLU A 153 3.13 -7.43 14.86
CA GLU A 153 4.33 -6.83 15.43
C GLU A 153 5.61 -7.57 15.03
N GLU A 154 5.59 -8.91 15.03
CA GLU A 154 6.70 -9.74 14.53
C GLU A 154 6.95 -9.54 13.03
N THR A 155 5.88 -9.43 12.24
CA THR A 155 5.98 -9.21 10.79
C THR A 155 6.55 -7.82 10.52
N LEU A 156 6.06 -6.78 11.19
CA LEU A 156 6.55 -5.41 11.03
C LEU A 156 7.99 -5.26 11.48
N ALA A 157 8.39 -5.88 12.59
CA ALA A 157 9.78 -5.86 13.04
C ALA A 157 10.73 -6.49 12.00
N ARG A 158 10.27 -7.49 11.25
CA ARG A 158 11.04 -8.12 10.17
C ARG A 158 11.22 -7.20 8.96
N TYR A 159 10.24 -6.37 8.64
CA TYR A 159 10.24 -5.48 7.45
C TYR A 159 10.64 -4.03 7.76
N ALA A 160 10.71 -3.62 9.03
CA ALA A 160 10.93 -2.24 9.44
C ALA A 160 12.18 -1.61 8.81
N GLY A 161 13.29 -2.37 8.70
CA GLY A 161 14.52 -1.91 8.06
C GLY A 161 14.41 -1.71 6.54
N HIS A 162 13.50 -2.42 5.87
CA HIS A 162 13.24 -2.25 4.43
C HIS A 162 12.32 -1.05 4.15
N LEU A 163 11.43 -0.75 5.10
CA LEU A 163 10.45 0.32 4.99
C LEU A 163 11.02 1.71 5.30
N ALA A 164 12.12 1.77 6.07
CA ALA A 164 12.76 2.99 6.56
C ALA A 164 13.39 3.91 5.46
N GLY A 165 13.34 3.51 4.19
CA GLY A 165 13.76 4.33 3.04
C GLY A 165 12.68 4.57 1.97
N VAL A 166 11.51 3.95 2.12
CA VAL A 166 10.44 3.97 1.11
C VAL A 166 9.33 4.95 1.49
N TYR A 167 9.12 5.19 2.77
CA TYR A 167 8.06 6.08 3.28
C TYR A 167 8.64 7.19 4.18
N PRO A 168 8.13 8.44 4.08
CA PRO A 168 8.54 9.50 4.98
C PRO A 168 8.20 9.16 6.44
N LYS A 169 8.98 9.73 7.38
CA LYS A 169 8.89 9.43 8.81
C LYS A 169 7.45 9.47 9.32
N GLY A 170 6.94 8.33 9.79
CA GLY A 170 5.61 8.23 10.42
C GLY A 170 4.42 8.02 9.49
N ALA A 171 4.64 7.82 8.19
CA ALA A 171 3.56 7.61 7.22
C ALA A 171 2.99 6.18 7.21
N LEU A 172 3.74 5.20 7.72
CA LEU A 172 3.27 3.82 7.77
C LEU A 172 2.51 3.56 9.07
N VAL A 173 1.19 3.50 8.95
CA VAL A 173 0.24 3.08 9.99
C VAL A 173 -0.31 1.73 9.58
N VAL A 174 -0.08 0.70 10.41
CA VAL A 174 -0.53 -0.67 10.11
C VAL A 174 -1.64 -1.07 11.06
N PHE A 175 -2.82 -1.33 10.49
CA PHE A 175 -4.02 -1.72 11.19
C PHE A 175 -4.00 -3.23 11.52
N ASP A 176 -4.03 -3.59 12.81
CA ASP A 176 -4.17 -4.98 13.27
C ASP A 176 -5.65 -5.35 13.47
N ALA A 177 -6.27 -5.82 12.38
CA ALA A 177 -7.66 -6.27 12.37
C ALA A 177 -7.93 -7.56 13.17
N SER A 178 -6.89 -8.24 13.69
CA SER A 178 -7.07 -9.46 14.50
C SER A 178 -7.56 -9.17 15.93
N ARG A 179 -7.46 -7.92 16.37
CA ARG A 179 -7.99 -7.46 17.66
C ARG A 179 -9.41 -6.93 17.52
N ASP A 180 -10.38 -7.85 17.64
CA ASP A 180 -11.81 -7.50 17.67
C ASP A 180 -12.17 -6.73 18.95
N PRO A 181 -12.65 -5.46 18.86
CA PRO A 181 -13.01 -4.65 20.02
C PRO A 181 -14.18 -5.23 20.82
N ARG A 182 -14.96 -6.18 20.28
CA ARG A 182 -16.06 -6.85 20.98
C ARG A 182 -15.61 -7.96 21.92
N ARG A 183 -14.32 -8.33 21.92
CA ARG A 183 -13.75 -9.39 22.78
C ARG A 183 -13.33 -8.92 24.17
N SER A 184 -13.36 -7.62 24.47
CA SER A 184 -12.95 -7.07 25.77
C SER A 184 -14.20 -6.62 26.55
N CYS A 185 -14.71 -7.51 27.41
CA CYS A 185 -15.79 -7.19 28.35
C CYS A 185 -15.30 -6.42 29.60
N ARG A 186 -14.04 -5.96 29.58
CA ARG A 186 -13.50 -4.96 30.51
C ARG A 186 -12.70 -3.99 29.68
N SER A 187 -13.02 -2.71 29.87
CA SER A 187 -12.27 -1.55 29.41
C SER A 187 -10.79 -1.84 29.17
N GLN A 188 -10.34 -1.72 27.92
CA GLN A 188 -9.21 -0.88 27.50
C GLN A 188 -8.80 -1.21 26.05
N ALA A 189 -8.83 -0.17 25.23
CA ALA A 189 -8.23 -0.01 23.90
C ALA A 189 -8.83 -0.80 22.73
N GLY A 190 -9.29 -0.04 21.73
CA GLY A 190 -9.60 -0.51 20.38
C GLY A 190 -8.33 -0.93 19.60
N PRO A 191 -8.39 -1.04 18.26
CA PRO A 191 -7.25 -1.53 17.48
C PRO A 191 -6.02 -0.67 17.75
N PHE A 192 -4.93 -1.30 18.20
CA PHE A 192 -3.64 -0.64 18.27
C PHE A 192 -3.06 -0.68 16.88
N ASP A 193 -3.04 0.47 16.21
CA ASP A 193 -2.23 0.62 15.02
C ASP A 193 -0.77 0.67 15.42
N TYR A 194 0.12 0.24 14.54
CA TYR A 194 1.56 0.31 14.78
C TYR A 194 2.17 1.39 13.89
N ARG A 195 3.12 2.14 14.45
CA ARG A 195 3.96 3.09 13.73
C ARG A 195 5.39 2.56 13.73
N VAL A 196 6.08 2.70 12.60
CA VAL A 196 7.52 2.46 12.53
C VAL A 196 8.27 3.78 12.66
N ASP A 197 9.15 3.89 13.65
CA ASP A 197 9.95 5.09 13.89
C ASP A 197 11.20 5.16 12.99
N SER A 198 11.95 6.27 13.09
CA SER A 198 13.17 6.48 12.31
C SER A 198 14.33 5.54 12.68
N ALA A 199 14.22 4.78 13.76
CA ALA A 199 15.17 3.76 14.17
C ALA A 199 14.67 2.34 13.83
N SER A 200 13.65 2.22 12.95
CA SER A 200 13.02 0.95 12.58
C SER A 200 12.36 0.22 13.76
N ARG A 201 11.97 0.96 14.81
CA ARG A 201 11.23 0.39 15.94
C ARG A 201 9.75 0.45 15.65
N VAL A 202 9.07 -0.65 15.94
CA VAL A 202 7.61 -0.77 15.84
C VAL A 202 7.04 -0.33 17.18
N GLU A 203 6.27 0.75 17.20
CA GLU A 203 5.63 1.27 18.41
C GLU A 203 4.10 1.20 18.29
N PRO A 204 3.40 0.71 19.32
CA PRO A 204 1.94 0.73 19.34
C PRO A 204 1.42 2.17 19.51
N MET A 205 0.53 2.59 18.62
CA MET A 205 -0.13 3.89 18.65
C MET A 205 -1.29 3.90 19.65
N ARG A 206 -1.49 5.03 20.31
CA ARG A 206 -2.69 5.23 21.15
C ARG A 206 -3.93 5.37 20.26
N PRO A 207 -5.12 4.94 20.72
CA PRO A 207 -6.38 5.06 19.95
C PRO A 207 -6.74 6.49 19.53
N GLU A 208 -6.17 7.50 20.20
CA GLU A 208 -6.38 8.92 19.90
C GLU A 208 -5.52 9.40 18.72
N GLN A 209 -4.48 8.63 18.36
CA GLN A 209 -3.52 8.90 17.29
C GLN A 209 -3.84 8.12 16.00
N SER A 210 -4.73 7.12 16.06
CA SER A 210 -5.11 6.27 14.93
C SER A 210 -6.08 6.93 13.94
N LEU A 211 -6.78 7.99 14.36
CA LEU A 211 -7.70 8.76 13.52
C LEU A 211 -7.24 10.21 13.49
N GLY A 212 -6.61 10.63 12.39
CA GLY A 212 -6.36 12.03 12.09
C GLY A 212 -7.68 12.80 11.94
N ARG A 213 -8.28 13.23 13.06
CA ARG A 213 -9.22 14.34 13.07
C ARG A 213 -8.42 15.62 12.90
N GLY A 214 -8.36 16.12 11.67
CA GLY A 214 -8.19 17.55 11.46
C GLY A 214 -9.29 18.27 12.23
N LYS A 215 -8.94 19.00 13.28
CA LYS A 215 -9.79 20.09 13.78
C LYS A 215 -9.58 21.27 12.83
N GLY A 216 -10.69 21.94 12.53
CA GLY A 216 -10.79 23.01 11.54
C GLY A 216 -9.95 24.24 11.82
#